data_AF-A0A534QHV8-F1
#
_entry.id   AF-A0A534QHV8-F1
#
_cell.length_a   1.000
_cell.length_b   1.000
_cell.length_c   1.000
_cell.angle_alpha   90.00
_cell.angle_beta   90.00
_cell.angle_gamma   90.00
#
_symmetry.space_group_name_H-M   'P 1'
#
loop_
_entity.id
_entity.type
_entity.pdbx_description
1 polymer ?
#
loop_
_entity_poly.entity_id
_entity_poly.type
_entity_poly.pdbx_seq_one_letter_code
_entity_poly.pdbx_strand_id
1 'polypeptide(L)'
;MHNARLLEEVKQASALKSEFVGAISHELRSPLNVILGYLEMALDGGLGSIEPELEDALRRSRRQSIELLELITALLDLNRLEAGRLPVHREPVSMSELLRTVFQQLPDNWGRADVELRIDLASDLPMIETDAHKVKTVVRNLIHN
;
A
#
# COMPACT_ATOMS: atom_id res chain seq x y z
N MET A 1 -25.16 24.62 24.04
CA MET A 1 -24.30 23.98 25.08
C MET A 1 -24.23 22.46 24.89
N HIS A 2 -25.35 21.71 24.87
CA HIS A 2 -25.35 20.24 24.68
C HIS A 2 -24.70 19.78 23.37
N ASN A 3 -25.04 20.39 22.23
CA ASN A 3 -24.42 20.05 20.94
C ASN A 3 -22.90 20.29 20.90
N ALA A 4 -22.39 21.34 21.57
CA ALA A 4 -20.96 21.61 21.62
C ALA A 4 -20.20 20.53 22.41
N ARG A 5 -20.80 20.02 23.50
CA ARG A 5 -20.25 18.93 24.29
C ARG A 5 -20.26 17.60 23.53
N LEU A 6 -21.37 17.27 22.86
CA LEU A 6 -21.45 16.08 21.99
C LEU A 6 -20.42 16.14 20.86
N LEU A 7 -20.25 17.30 20.22
CA LEU A 7 -19.22 17.51 19.19
C LEU A 7 -17.81 17.29 19.72
N GLU A 8 -17.53 17.76 20.94
CA GLU A 8 -16.23 17.57 21.58
C GLU A 8 -15.98 16.10 21.94
N GLU A 9 -16.98 15.41 22.52
CA GLU A 9 -16.90 13.98 22.83
C GLU A 9 -16.67 13.12 21.58
N VAL A 10 -17.34 13.43 20.46
CA VAL A 10 -17.13 12.76 19.17
C VAL A 10 -15.73 13.00 18.62
N LYS A 11 -15.21 14.23 18.72
CA LYS A 11 -13.84 14.55 18.28
C LYS A 11 -12.78 13.82 19.10
N GLN A 12 -12.96 13.75 20.42
CA GLN A 12 -12.04 13.04 21.31
C GLN A 12 -12.05 11.54 21.04
N ALA A 13 -13.24 10.94 20.86
CA ALA A 13 -13.35 9.53 20.49
C ALA A 13 -12.68 9.23 19.14
N SER A 14 -12.86 10.10 18.14
CA SER A 14 -12.22 9.97 16.82
C SER A 14 -10.68 10.07 16.91
N ALA A 15 -10.17 11.00 17.73
CA ALA A 15 -8.73 11.15 17.96
C ALA A 15 -8.12 9.91 18.62
N LEU A 16 -8.77 9.36 19.66
CA LEU A 16 -8.31 8.14 20.35
C LEU A 16 -8.33 6.92 19.42
N LYS A 17 -9.38 6.75 18.62
CA LYS A 17 -9.45 5.70 17.58
C LYS A 17 -8.28 5.82 16.61
N SER A 18 -8.01 7.04 16.13
CA SER A 18 -6.93 7.29 15.17
C SER A 18 -5.55 6.99 15.74
N GLU A 19 -5.31 7.38 16.99
CA GLU A 19 -4.05 7.11 17.70
C GLU A 19 -3.84 5.61 17.92
N PHE A 20 -4.88 4.92 18.38
CA PHE A 20 -4.87 3.48 18.59
C PHE A 20 -4.57 2.69 17.31
N VAL A 21 -5.27 3.01 16.20
CA VAL A 21 -5.01 2.38 14.90
C VAL A 21 -3.59 2.73 14.41
N GLY A 22 -3.14 3.95 14.64
CA GLY A 22 -1.77 4.40 14.39
C GLY A 22 -0.73 3.52 15.05
N ALA A 23 -0.83 3.36 16.37
CA ALA A 23 0.09 2.57 17.18
C ALA A 23 0.12 1.10 16.73
N ILE A 24 -1.04 0.45 16.60
CA ILE A 24 -1.13 -0.95 16.17
C ILE A 24 -0.56 -1.14 14.77
N SER A 25 -0.84 -0.22 13.84
CA SER A 25 -0.30 -0.32 12.48
C SER A 25 1.23 -0.26 12.46
N HIS A 26 1.82 0.58 13.31
CA HIS A 26 3.28 0.64 13.46
C HIS A 26 3.85 -0.64 14.10
N GLU A 27 3.22 -1.15 15.16
CA GLU A 27 3.64 -2.37 15.84
C GLU A 27 3.52 -3.61 14.95
N LEU A 28 2.53 -3.68 14.05
CA LEU A 28 2.35 -4.80 13.12
C LEU A 28 3.30 -4.76 11.92
N ARG A 29 3.71 -3.57 11.47
CA ARG A 29 4.65 -3.43 10.33
C ARG A 29 5.99 -4.10 10.59
N SER A 30 6.54 -3.92 11.79
CA SER A 30 7.85 -4.47 12.16
C SER A 30 7.91 -6.01 12.06
N PRO A 31 7.03 -6.78 12.74
CA PRO A 31 7.04 -8.24 12.63
C PRO A 31 6.68 -8.73 11.22
N LEU A 32 5.80 -8.03 10.48
CA LEU A 32 5.50 -8.39 9.09
C LEU A 32 6.70 -8.21 8.16
N ASN A 33 7.46 -7.13 8.32
CA ASN A 33 8.68 -6.91 7.55
C ASN A 33 9.74 -7.97 7.86
N VAL A 34 9.83 -8.42 9.13
CA VAL A 34 10.71 -9.53 9.51
C VAL A 34 10.28 -10.83 8.83
N ILE A 35 8.98 -11.16 8.85
CA ILE A 35 8.43 -12.34 8.17
C ILE A 35 8.72 -12.27 6.66
N LEU A 36 8.44 -11.13 6.02
CA LEU A 36 8.73 -10.92 4.59
C LEU A 36 10.22 -11.11 4.28
N GLY A 37 11.11 -10.56 5.10
CA GLY A 37 12.55 -10.70 4.93
C GLY A 37 13.01 -12.16 5.00
N TYR A 38 12.45 -12.96 5.92
CA TYR A 38 12.76 -14.40 5.98
C TYR A 38 12.21 -15.17 4.78
N LEU A 39 11.01 -14.82 4.31
CA LEU A 39 10.41 -15.45 3.13
C LEU A 39 11.22 -15.13 1.86
N GLU A 40 11.67 -13.88 1.70
CA GLU A 40 12.51 -13.46 0.58
C GLU A 40 13.89 -14.13 0.66
N MET A 41 14.53 -14.13 1.82
CA MET A 41 15.82 -14.81 2.02
C MET A 41 15.74 -16.32 1.70
N ALA A 42 14.63 -16.98 2.04
CA ALA A 42 14.42 -18.39 1.69
C ALA A 42 14.24 -18.58 0.17
N LEU A 43 13.41 -17.75 -0.47
CA LEU A 43 13.12 -17.80 -1.90
C LEU A 43 14.33 -17.45 -2.78
N ASP A 44 15.23 -16.59 -2.28
CA ASP A 44 16.47 -16.20 -2.94
C ASP A 44 17.62 -17.21 -2.70
N GLY A 45 17.33 -18.34 -2.03
CA GLY A 45 18.30 -19.40 -1.75
C GLY A 45 19.27 -19.11 -0.60
N GLY A 46 19.07 -18.01 0.14
CA GLY A 46 19.87 -17.63 1.31
C GLY A 46 19.77 -18.59 2.50
N LEU A 47 18.75 -19.46 2.52
CA LEU A 47 18.60 -20.54 3.50
C LEU A 47 18.93 -21.93 2.95
N GLY A 48 19.59 -21.99 1.79
CA GLY A 48 19.89 -23.23 1.06
C GLY A 48 18.79 -23.65 0.11
N SER A 49 19.00 -24.80 -0.54
CA SER A 49 18.03 -25.36 -1.49
C SER A 49 16.75 -25.79 -0.77
N ILE A 50 15.61 -25.47 -1.37
CA ILE A 50 14.28 -25.84 -0.90
C ILE A 50 13.57 -26.68 -1.97
N GLU A 51 12.74 -27.63 -1.53
CA GLU A 51 11.94 -28.46 -2.45
C GLU A 51 10.85 -27.63 -3.14
N PRO A 52 10.43 -27.98 -4.37
CA PRO A 52 9.46 -27.20 -5.14
C PRO A 52 8.12 -26.95 -4.42
N GLU A 53 7.61 -27.92 -3.67
CA GLU A 53 6.36 -27.75 -2.89
C GLU A 53 6.52 -26.72 -1.76
N LEU A 54 7.70 -26.67 -1.14
CA LEU A 54 8.00 -25.66 -0.11
C LEU A 54 8.15 -24.28 -0.74
N GLU A 55 8.80 -24.18 -1.91
CA GLU A 55 8.91 -22.93 -2.65
C GLU A 55 7.53 -22.33 -2.97
N ASP A 56 6.59 -23.13 -3.47
CA ASP A 56 5.21 -22.66 -3.75
C ASP A 56 4.50 -22.18 -2.48
N ALA A 57 4.64 -22.92 -1.36
CA ALA A 57 4.08 -22.51 -0.07
C ALA A 57 4.69 -21.18 0.43
N LEU A 58 6.00 -20.98 0.27
CA LEU A 58 6.68 -19.73 0.64
C LEU A 58 6.25 -18.57 -0.26
N ARG A 59 6.10 -18.77 -1.58
CA ARG A 59 5.60 -17.74 -2.51
C ARG A 59 4.17 -17.32 -2.16
N ARG A 60 3.30 -18.28 -1.79
CA ARG A 60 1.93 -17.99 -1.30
C ARG A 60 1.97 -17.19 0.00
N SER A 61 2.81 -17.61 0.95
CA SER A 61 2.95 -16.94 2.24
C SER A 61 3.44 -15.51 2.08
N ARG A 62 4.43 -15.28 1.21
CA ARG A 62 4.95 -13.95 0.88
C ARG A 62 3.86 -13.05 0.33
N ARG A 63 3.07 -13.54 -0.63
CA ARG A 63 1.95 -12.78 -1.20
C ARG A 63 0.92 -12.40 -0.13
N GLN A 64 0.53 -13.32 0.75
CA GLN A 64 -0.39 -13.02 1.85
C GLN A 64 0.18 -12.00 2.85
N SER A 65 1.48 -12.06 3.15
CA SER A 65 2.14 -11.07 4.01
C SER A 65 2.16 -9.67 3.39
N ILE A 66 2.36 -9.57 2.07
CA ILE A 66 2.27 -8.30 1.33
C ILE A 66 0.83 -7.76 1.38
N GLU A 67 -0.17 -8.59 1.06
CA GLU A 67 -1.59 -8.20 1.11
C GLU A 67 -2.00 -7.70 2.50
N LEU A 68 -1.54 -8.36 3.57
CA LEU A 68 -1.80 -7.93 4.94
C LEU A 68 -1.13 -6.58 5.27
N LEU A 69 0.11 -6.37 4.82
CA LEU A 69 0.81 -5.09 5.00
C LEU A 69 0.09 -3.94 4.27
N GLU A 70 -0.44 -4.20 3.07
CA GLU A 70 -1.24 -3.26 2.30
C GLU A 70 -2.56 -2.94 3.01
N LEU A 71 -3.26 -3.95 3.54
CA LEU A 71 -4.49 -3.78 4.33
C LEU A 71 -4.28 -2.91 5.58
N ILE A 72 -3.22 -3.19 6.35
CA ILE A 72 -2.90 -2.42 7.56
C ILE A 72 -2.57 -0.97 7.18
N THR A 73 -1.84 -0.77 6.08
CA THR A 73 -1.51 0.58 5.60
C THR A 73 -2.75 1.33 5.12
N ALA A 74 -3.64 0.67 4.39
CA ALA A 74 -4.91 1.25 3.95
C ALA A 74 -5.82 1.62 5.15
N LEU A 75 -5.88 0.78 6.18
CA LEU A 75 -6.63 1.05 7.41
C LEU A 75 -6.08 2.29 8.14
N LEU A 76 -4.76 2.43 8.23
CA LEU A 76 -4.12 3.61 8.82
C LEU A 76 -4.44 4.88 8.01
N ASP A 77 -4.33 4.82 6.69
CA ASP A 77 -4.59 5.95 5.82
C ASP A 77 -6.06 6.38 5.88
N LEU A 78 -6.99 5.43 5.97
CA LEU A 78 -8.41 5.70 6.19
C LEU A 78 -8.65 6.44 7.52
N ASN A 79 -8.05 5.98 8.62
CA ASN A 79 -8.21 6.65 9.92
C ASN A 79 -7.62 8.07 9.90
N ARG A 80 -6.48 8.27 9.23
CA ARG A 80 -5.90 9.61 9.03
C ARG A 80 -6.81 10.50 8.18
N LEU A 81 -7.46 9.93 7.16
CA LEU A 81 -8.41 10.64 6.31
C LEU A 81 -9.66 11.06 7.10
N GLU A 82 -10.27 10.16 7.88
CA GLU A 82 -11.43 10.44 8.74
C GLU A 82 -11.13 11.54 9.77
N ALA A 83 -9.89 11.60 10.27
CA ALA A 83 -9.45 12.64 11.20
C ALA A 83 -9.11 13.99 10.52
N GLY A 84 -9.16 14.08 9.18
CA GLY A 84 -8.68 15.25 8.43
C GLY A 84 -7.17 15.47 8.56
N ARG A 85 -6.42 14.43 8.92
CA ARG A 85 -4.97 14.46 9.22
C ARG A 85 -4.13 13.71 8.20
N LEU A 86 -4.64 13.41 7.02
CA LEU A 86 -3.84 12.78 5.98
C LEU A 86 -2.99 13.87 5.29
N PRO A 87 -1.68 13.99 5.60
CA PRO A 87 -0.85 15.00 4.95
C PRO A 87 -0.73 14.66 3.46
N VAL A 88 -0.70 15.71 2.64
CA VAL A 88 -0.38 15.64 1.21
C VAL A 88 0.96 16.32 1.03
N HIS A 89 1.97 15.56 0.63
CA HIS A 89 3.29 16.09 0.37
C HIS A 89 3.40 16.36 -1.12
N ARG A 90 3.19 17.63 -1.52
CA ARG A 90 3.26 18.03 -2.93
C ARG A 90 4.70 18.31 -3.32
N GLU A 91 5.11 17.71 -4.42
CA GLU A 91 6.38 17.94 -5.08
C GLU A 91 6.18 17.89 -6.61
N PRO A 92 7.13 18.43 -7.41
CA PRO A 92 7.10 18.23 -8.85
C PRO A 92 7.30 16.73 -9.17
N VAL A 93 6.30 16.11 -9.81
CA VAL A 93 6.33 14.69 -10.18
C VAL A 93 6.27 14.53 -11.69
N SER A 94 7.22 13.75 -12.23
CA SER A 94 7.16 13.23 -13.61
C SER A 94 6.12 12.12 -13.71
N MET A 95 4.96 12.42 -14.29
CA MET A 95 3.87 11.45 -14.41
C MET A 95 4.24 10.25 -15.29
N SER A 96 5.05 10.47 -16.31
CA SER A 96 5.52 9.40 -17.21
C SER A 96 6.40 8.39 -16.46
N GLU A 97 7.33 8.85 -15.63
CA GLU A 97 8.20 7.99 -14.81
C GLU A 97 7.42 7.28 -13.70
N LEU A 98 6.53 8.00 -13.01
CA LEU A 98 5.69 7.44 -11.96
C LEU A 98 4.85 6.29 -12.51
N LEU A 99 4.12 6.52 -13.61
CA LEU A 99 3.24 5.50 -14.19
C LEU A 99 4.03 4.30 -14.70
N ARG A 100 5.15 4.50 -15.41
CA ARG A 100 6.04 3.41 -15.82
C ARG A 100 6.49 2.55 -14.64
N THR A 101 6.84 3.17 -13.52
CA THR A 101 7.22 2.47 -12.30
C THR A 101 6.08 1.61 -11.75
N VAL A 102 4.84 2.11 -11.77
CA VAL A 102 3.68 1.31 -11.33
C VAL A 102 3.49 0.08 -12.22
N PHE A 103 3.55 0.26 -13.54
CA PHE A 103 3.34 -0.84 -14.49
C PHE A 103 4.44 -1.89 -14.45
N GLN A 104 5.71 -1.48 -14.28
CA GLN A 104 6.83 -2.42 -14.15
C GLN A 104 6.75 -3.31 -12.89
N GLN A 105 5.95 -2.91 -11.90
CA GLN A 105 5.74 -3.68 -10.67
C GLN A 105 4.57 -4.66 -10.77
N LEU A 106 3.82 -4.66 -11.87
CA LEU A 106 2.77 -5.64 -12.11
C LEU A 106 3.40 -6.95 -12.59
N PRO A 107 2.98 -8.11 -12.05
CA PRO A 107 3.47 -9.40 -12.53
C PRO A 107 3.00 -9.68 -13.96
N ASP A 108 3.74 -10.51 -14.71
CA ASP A 108 3.39 -10.84 -16.11
C ASP A 108 2.01 -11.50 -16.26
N ASN A 109 1.51 -12.11 -15.18
CA ASN A 109 0.17 -12.71 -15.09
C ASN A 109 -0.82 -11.82 -14.33
N TRP A 110 -0.61 -10.50 -14.33
CA TRP A 110 -1.50 -9.55 -13.68
C TRP A 110 -2.88 -9.54 -14.35
N GLY A 111 -3.94 -9.74 -13.57
CA GLY A 111 -5.32 -9.77 -14.05
C GLY A 111 -5.85 -11.19 -14.33
N ARG A 112 -7.08 -11.27 -14.85
CA ARG A 112 -7.67 -12.53 -15.33
C ARG A 112 -7.26 -12.75 -16.78
N ALA A 113 -7.29 -14.00 -17.25
CA ALA A 113 -6.84 -14.37 -18.60
C ALA A 113 -7.60 -13.66 -19.75
N ASP A 114 -8.75 -13.06 -19.46
CA ASP A 114 -9.62 -12.33 -20.37
C ASP A 114 -9.48 -10.79 -20.29
N VAL A 115 -8.53 -10.28 -19.50
CA VAL A 115 -8.32 -8.83 -19.31
C VAL A 115 -6.98 -8.41 -19.89
N GLU A 116 -7.00 -7.49 -20.86
CA GLU A 116 -5.81 -6.87 -21.42
C GLU A 116 -5.53 -5.52 -20.74
N LEU A 117 -4.31 -5.33 -20.21
CA LEU A 117 -3.85 -4.06 -19.69
C LEU A 117 -3.04 -3.30 -20.75
N ARG A 118 -3.58 -2.17 -21.23
CA ARG A 118 -2.93 -1.31 -22.22
C ARG A 118 -2.42 -0.01 -21.61
N ILE A 119 -1.17 0.33 -21.89
CA ILE A 119 -0.54 1.58 -21.44
C ILE A 119 -0.39 2.51 -22.65
N ASP A 120 -1.07 3.65 -22.60
CA ASP A 120 -1.05 4.67 -23.65
C ASP A 120 -0.69 6.01 -23.01
N LEU A 121 0.60 6.39 -23.11
CA LEU A 121 1.16 7.59 -22.49
C LEU A 121 1.69 8.52 -23.57
N ALA A 122 1.26 9.77 -23.56
CA ALA A 122 1.84 10.81 -24.40
C ALA A 122 3.32 11.04 -24.03
N SER A 123 4.16 11.33 -25.03
CA SER A 123 5.60 11.53 -24.85
C SER A 123 5.95 12.83 -24.11
N ASP A 124 5.02 13.78 -24.07
CA ASP A 124 5.17 15.15 -23.59
C ASP A 124 4.36 15.41 -22.30
N LEU A 125 4.10 14.38 -21.51
CA LEU A 125 3.41 14.53 -20.22
C LEU A 125 4.14 15.56 -19.32
N PRO A 126 3.43 16.58 -18.81
CA PRO A 126 4.05 17.61 -17.98
C PRO A 126 4.41 17.07 -16.60
N MET A 127 5.33 17.75 -15.92
CA MET A 127 5.47 17.58 -14.48
C MET A 127 4.28 18.22 -13.77
N ILE A 128 3.79 17.56 -12.73
CA ILE A 128 2.64 18.02 -11.94
C ILE A 128 3.04 18.15 -10.47
N GLU A 129 2.65 19.24 -9.83
CA GLU A 129 2.75 19.42 -8.37
C GLU A 129 1.74 18.51 -7.66
N THR A 130 2.20 17.36 -7.16
CA THR A 130 1.34 16.35 -6.54
C THR A 130 2.10 15.48 -5.55
N ASP A 131 1.39 14.56 -4.90
CA ASP A 131 1.97 13.56 -3.98
C ASP A 131 2.17 12.24 -4.73
N ALA A 132 3.42 11.91 -5.04
CA ALA A 132 3.78 10.73 -5.82
C ALA A 132 3.26 9.42 -5.20
N HIS A 133 3.35 9.28 -3.88
CA HIS A 133 2.93 8.07 -3.17
C HIS A 133 1.42 7.87 -3.24
N LYS A 134 0.65 8.95 -3.09
CA LYS A 134 -0.81 8.90 -3.21
C LYS A 134 -1.26 8.62 -4.62
N VAL A 135 -0.66 9.27 -5.62
CA VAL A 135 -0.98 9.01 -7.04
C VAL A 135 -0.67 7.56 -7.39
N LYS A 136 0.49 7.03 -6.99
CA LYS A 136 0.84 5.61 -7.18
C LYS A 136 -0.19 4.67 -6.56
N THR A 137 -0.64 4.97 -5.34
CA THR A 137 -1.70 4.21 -4.66
C THR A 137 -3.02 4.26 -5.42
N VAL A 138 -3.44 5.44 -5.87
CA VAL A 138 -4.68 5.61 -6.67
C VAL A 138 -4.61 4.77 -7.94
N VAL A 139 -3.52 4.88 -8.70
CA VAL A 139 -3.35 4.13 -9.96
C VAL A 139 -3.34 2.63 -9.71
N ARG A 140 -2.61 2.14 -8.70
CA ARG A 140 -2.59 0.72 -8.33
C ARG A 140 -3.98 0.20 -7.95
N ASN A 141 -4.74 0.98 -7.18
CA ASN A 141 -6.10 0.61 -6.78
C ASN A 141 -7.06 0.57 -7.98
N LEU A 142 -6.94 1.51 -8.92
CA LEU A 142 -7.72 1.51 -10.15
C LEU A 142 -7.40 0.33 -11.05
N ILE A 143 -6.13 -0.05 -11.11
CA ILE A 143 -5.65 -1.22 -11.84
C ILE A 143 -6.25 -2.48 -11.22
N HIS A 144 -6.15 -2.66 -9.90
CA HIS A 144 -6.57 -3.89 -9.21
C HIS A 144 -8.10 -4.11 -9.10
N ASN A 145 -8.90 -3.07 -9.32
CA ASN A 145 -10.37 -3.11 -9.20
C ASN A 145 -11.04 -3.73 -10.43
#